data_AF-V4XXU4-F1
#
_entry.id   AF-V4XXU4-F1
#
_cell.length_a   1.000
_cell.length_b   1.000
_cell.length_c   1.000
_cell.angle_alpha   90.00
_cell.angle_beta   90.00
_cell.angle_gamma   90.00
#
_symmetry.space_group_name_H-M   'P 1'
#
loop_
_entity.id
_entity.type
_entity.pdbx_description
1 polymer ?
#
loop_
_entity_poly.entity_id
_entity_poly.type
_entity_poly.pdbx_seq_one_letter_code
_entity_poly.pdbx_strand_id
1 'polypeptide(L)'
;MKTIVTERDERMLARIEGDDRVFEVNFDSVEPTDVTLRFVRGGERVGSIYNDDGTDRTMARLTTGREGDDFIGIEVPKEFVAELLDAAADAGRVTDDAAAEGYRMRVL
;
A
#
# COMPACT_ATOMS: atom_id res chain seq x y z
N MET A 1 12.19 10.04 -6.33
CA MET A 1 11.09 9.11 -6.65
C MET A 1 9.88 9.91 -7.11
N LYS A 2 9.16 9.44 -8.12
CA LYS A 2 7.92 10.05 -8.60
C LYS A 2 6.73 9.23 -8.09
N THR A 3 5.77 9.88 -7.44
CA THR A 3 4.58 9.24 -6.87
C THR A 3 3.32 9.67 -7.61
N ILE A 4 2.34 8.77 -7.66
CA ILE A 4 0.99 9.04 -8.15
C ILE A 4 0.03 8.24 -7.28
N VAL A 5 -0.91 8.92 -6.62
CA VAL A 5 -2.08 8.33 -5.99
C VAL A 5 -3.31 8.97 -6.60
N THR A 6 -4.19 8.19 -7.20
CA THR A 6 -5.39 8.74 -7.87
C THR A 6 -6.48 7.69 -8.02
N GLU A 7 -7.70 8.14 -8.25
CA GLU A 7 -8.80 7.27 -8.66
C GLU A 7 -8.87 7.17 -10.20
N ARG A 8 -8.97 5.94 -10.72
CA ARG A 8 -9.17 5.63 -12.14
C ARG A 8 -10.05 4.40 -12.30
N ASP A 9 -11.02 4.47 -13.21
CA ASP A 9 -11.89 3.34 -13.55
C ASP A 9 -12.53 2.69 -12.31
N GLU A 10 -13.04 3.53 -11.40
CA GLU A 10 -13.67 3.14 -10.12
C GLU A 10 -12.73 2.43 -9.13
N ARG A 11 -11.42 2.51 -9.36
CA ARG A 11 -10.36 1.93 -8.52
C ARG A 11 -9.36 2.98 -8.08
N MET A 12 -8.64 2.69 -7.00
CA MET A 12 -7.43 3.44 -6.68
C MET A 12 -6.26 2.91 -7.49
N LEU A 13 -5.44 3.82 -7.98
CA LEU A 13 -4.11 3.57 -8.52
C LEU A 13 -3.09 4.20 -7.56
N ALA A 14 -2.17 3.37 -7.08
CA ALA A 14 -0.99 3.82 -6.37
C ALA A 14 0.26 3.39 -7.13
N ARG A 15 1.09 4.37 -7.51
CA ARG A 15 2.32 4.16 -8.26
C ARG A 15 3.46 4.95 -7.63
N ILE A 16 4.61 4.30 -7.50
CA ILE A 16 5.87 4.96 -7.20
C ILE A 16 6.97 4.44 -8.11
N GLU A 17 7.73 5.37 -8.68
CA GLU A 17 8.78 5.12 -9.66
C GLU A 17 10.11 5.68 -9.12
N GLY A 18 11.06 4.77 -8.95
CA GLY A 18 12.46 5.07 -8.64
C GLY A 18 13.35 4.83 -9.87
N ASP A 19 14.65 4.97 -9.68
CA ASP A 19 15.62 4.91 -10.79
C ASP A 19 15.80 3.49 -11.36
N ASP A 20 15.58 2.47 -10.53
CA ASP A 20 15.80 1.04 -10.85
C ASP A 20 14.51 0.21 -10.88
N ARG A 21 13.40 0.73 -10.36
CA ARG A 21 12.17 -0.03 -10.13
C ARG A 21 10.91 0.82 -10.10
N VAL A 22 9.79 0.17 -10.44
CA VAL A 22 8.44 0.73 -10.35
C VAL A 22 7.58 -0.19 -9.51
N PHE A 23 6.86 0.38 -8.57
CA PHE A 23 5.72 -0.27 -7.91
C PHE A 23 4.45 0.39 -8.42
N GLU A 24 3.52 -0.41 -8.92
CA GLU A 24 2.22 0.05 -9.39
C GLU A 24 1.16 -0.97 -8.98
N VAL A 25 0.11 -0.51 -8.30
CA VAL A 25 -0.99 -1.35 -7.86
C VAL A 25 -2.32 -0.65 -8.11
N ASN A 26 -3.29 -1.42 -8.62
CA ASN A 26 -4.68 -1.01 -8.71
C ASN A 26 -5.51 -1.84 -7.73
N PHE A 27 -6.36 -1.19 -6.94
CA PHE A 27 -7.13 -1.86 -5.89
C PHE A 27 -8.51 -1.21 -5.69
N ASP A 28 -9.43 -2.03 -5.20
CA ASP A 28 -10.80 -1.63 -4.89
C ASP A 28 -10.90 -1.14 -3.43
N SER A 29 -10.12 -1.73 -2.51
CA SER A 29 -10.06 -1.32 -1.09
C SER A 29 -8.67 -1.50 -0.45
N VAL A 30 -8.47 -0.79 0.66
CA VAL A 30 -7.33 -0.94 1.57
C VAL A 30 -7.82 -1.56 2.88
N GLU A 31 -7.20 -2.67 3.27
CA GLU A 31 -7.40 -3.29 4.58
C GLU A 31 -6.19 -2.98 5.49
N PRO A 32 -6.32 -2.01 6.39
CA PRO A 32 -5.26 -1.70 7.34
C PRO A 32 -5.24 -2.71 8.51
N THR A 33 -4.04 -3.00 8.98
CA THR A 33 -3.74 -3.43 10.34
C THR A 33 -2.83 -2.37 10.97
N ASP A 34 -2.48 -2.54 12.23
CA ASP A 34 -1.57 -1.65 12.93
C ASP A 34 -0.13 -1.57 12.35
N VAL A 35 0.25 -2.48 11.45
CA VAL A 35 1.59 -2.54 10.82
C VAL A 35 1.58 -2.85 9.32
N THR A 36 0.41 -3.08 8.71
CA THR A 36 0.31 -3.44 7.29
C THR A 36 -0.92 -2.81 6.63
N LEU A 37 -0.75 -2.22 5.45
CA LEU A 37 -1.84 -1.88 4.52
C LEU A 37 -1.92 -2.97 3.46
N ARG A 38 -3.05 -3.67 3.34
CA ARG A 38 -3.26 -4.66 2.28
C ARG A 38 -4.11 -4.06 1.18
N PHE A 39 -3.72 -4.30 -0.07
CA PHE A 39 -4.49 -3.88 -1.24
C PHE A 39 -5.35 -5.03 -1.71
N VAL A 40 -6.65 -4.81 -1.83
CA VAL A 40 -7.62 -5.82 -2.25
C VAL A 40 -8.26 -5.44 -3.57
N ARG A 41 -8.33 -6.40 -4.49
CA ARG A 41 -9.01 -6.26 -5.78
C ARG A 41 -9.83 -7.51 -6.05
N GLY A 42 -11.11 -7.38 -6.35
CA GLY A 42 -12.01 -8.50 -6.59
C GLY A 42 -12.12 -9.47 -5.41
N GLY A 43 -11.88 -8.99 -4.18
CA GLY A 43 -11.84 -9.83 -2.97
C GLY A 43 -10.51 -10.55 -2.72
N GLU A 44 -9.50 -10.36 -3.59
CA GLU A 44 -8.19 -10.97 -3.44
C GLU A 44 -7.12 -9.94 -3.09
N ARG A 45 -6.15 -10.33 -2.25
CA ARG A 45 -5.00 -9.47 -1.92
C ARG A 45 -4.05 -9.42 -3.11
N VAL A 46 -3.83 -8.22 -3.63
CA VAL A 46 -2.92 -7.95 -4.77
C VAL A 46 -1.60 -7.30 -4.36
N GLY A 47 -1.50 -6.83 -3.12
CA GLY A 47 -0.25 -6.29 -2.59
C GLY A 47 -0.37 -5.83 -1.16
N SER A 48 0.70 -5.23 -0.66
CA SER A 48 0.70 -4.60 0.66
C SER A 48 1.86 -3.64 0.86
N ILE A 49 1.67 -2.71 1.78
CA ILE A 49 2.73 -1.89 2.38
C ILE A 49 2.85 -2.28 3.85
N TYR A 50 4.06 -2.58 4.32
CA TYR A 50 4.30 -3.02 5.69
C TYR A 50 5.55 -2.35 6.26
N ASN A 51 5.60 -2.24 7.59
CA ASN A 51 6.85 -1.90 8.28
C ASN A 51 7.77 -3.13 8.29
N ASP A 52 9.01 -2.96 7.83
CA ASP A 52 10.02 -4.03 7.84
C ASP A 52 10.59 -4.17 9.25
N ASP A 53 10.19 -5.25 9.93
CA ASP A 53 10.48 -5.50 11.34
C ASP A 53 11.98 -5.41 11.64
N GLY A 54 12.31 -4.64 12.68
CA GLY A 54 13.70 -4.31 13.03
C GLY A 54 14.33 -3.17 12.21
N THR A 55 13.56 -2.48 11.35
CA THR A 55 14.02 -1.29 10.62
C THR A 55 12.97 -0.17 10.61
N ASP A 56 13.42 1.06 10.35
CA ASP A 56 12.52 2.22 10.16
C ASP A 56 11.92 2.27 8.74
N ARG A 57 12.10 1.22 7.93
CA ARG A 57 11.72 1.21 6.52
C ARG A 57 10.29 0.76 6.33
N THR A 58 9.64 1.41 5.36
CA THR A 58 8.32 1.01 4.88
C THR A 58 8.48 0.35 3.52
N MET A 59 8.01 -0.89 3.41
CA MET A 59 8.22 -1.74 2.25
C MET A 59 6.90 -2.02 1.55
N ALA A 60 6.86 -1.82 0.23
CA ALA A 60 5.75 -2.20 -0.62
C ALA A 60 6.07 -3.49 -1.37
N ARG A 61 5.10 -4.39 -1.47
CA ARG A 61 5.21 -5.62 -2.26
C ARG A 61 3.93 -5.90 -3.04
N LEU A 62 4.08 -6.53 -4.20
CA LEU A 62 2.96 -7.09 -4.96
C LEU A 62 2.77 -8.56 -4.60
N THR A 63 1.52 -8.98 -4.45
CA THR A 63 1.18 -10.38 -4.31
C THR A 63 1.05 -10.97 -5.70
N THR A 64 1.98 -11.85 -6.08
CA THR A 64 1.86 -12.62 -7.32
C THR A 64 1.08 -13.89 -7.02
N GLY A 65 0.22 -14.35 -7.95
CA GLY A 65 -0.51 -15.61 -7.83
C GLY A 65 0.36 -16.87 -7.93
N ARG A 66 1.67 -16.75 -7.70
CA ARG A 66 2.62 -17.86 -7.64
C ARG A 66 2.78 -18.30 -6.19
N GLU A 67 2.74 -19.61 -5.95
CA GLU A 67 3.14 -20.18 -4.67
C GLU A 67 4.66 -20.04 -4.53
N GLY A 68 5.12 -19.33 -3.49
CA GLY A 68 6.53 -19.17 -3.18
C GLY A 68 6.82 -17.98 -2.26
N ASP A 69 7.95 -18.06 -1.55
CA ASP A 69 8.43 -17.01 -0.64
C ASP A 69 9.30 -15.95 -1.35
N ASP A 70 9.52 -16.11 -2.66
CA ASP A 70 10.26 -15.14 -3.47
C ASP A 70 9.41 -13.87 -3.65
N PHE A 71 9.75 -12.80 -2.93
CA PHE A 71 9.13 -11.49 -3.10
C PHE A 71 10.17 -10.43 -3.48
N ILE A 72 9.77 -9.53 -4.38
CA ILE A 72 10.49 -8.29 -4.65
C ILE A 72 9.70 -7.19 -3.95
N GLY A 73 10.20 -6.79 -2.78
CA GLY A 73 9.71 -5.62 -2.07
C GLY A 73 10.53 -4.40 -2.45
N ILE A 74 9.90 -3.24 -2.51
CA ILE A 74 10.60 -1.97 -2.68
C ILE A 74 10.39 -1.10 -1.45
N GLU A 75 11.43 -0.38 -1.03
CA GLU A 75 11.25 0.68 -0.05
C GLU A 75 10.41 1.81 -0.65
N VAL A 76 9.45 2.32 0.13
CA VAL A 76 8.60 3.44 -0.24
C VAL A 76 8.68 4.55 0.82
N PRO A 77 8.68 5.84 0.43
CA PRO A 77 8.65 6.95 1.37
C PRO A 77 7.37 6.97 2.20
N LYS A 78 7.47 7.33 3.48
CA LYS A 78 6.30 7.49 4.36
C LYS A 78 5.28 8.50 3.81
N GLU A 79 5.74 9.59 3.19
CA GLU A 79 4.87 10.60 2.57
C GLU A 79 3.96 10.01 1.48
N PHE A 80 4.49 9.09 0.66
CA PHE A 80 3.68 8.36 -0.33
C PHE A 80 2.60 7.50 0.33
N VAL A 81 2.93 6.87 1.45
CA VAL A 81 2.00 6.00 2.19
C VAL A 81 0.91 6.82 2.87
N ALA A 82 1.26 7.99 3.41
CA ALA A 82 0.30 8.95 3.94
C ALA A 82 -0.67 9.42 2.83
N GLU A 83 -0.14 9.88 1.69
CA GLU A 83 -0.95 10.30 0.53
C GLU A 83 -1.90 9.18 0.06
N LEU A 84 -1.40 7.94 0.00
CA LEU A 84 -2.21 6.77 -0.36
C LEU A 84 -3.37 6.58 0.60
N LEU A 85 -3.09 6.59 1.90
CA LEU A 85 -4.07 6.30 2.93
C LEU A 85 -5.12 7.42 3.02
N ASP A 86 -4.72 8.67 2.87
CA ASP A 86 -5.62 9.83 2.84
C ASP A 86 -6.54 9.76 1.63
N ALA A 87 -6.00 9.53 0.44
CA ALA A 87 -6.81 9.41 -0.77
C ALA A 87 -7.76 8.20 -0.72
N ALA A 88 -7.34 7.08 -0.12
CA ALA A 88 -8.19 5.91 0.07
C ALA A 88 -9.31 6.19 1.08
N ALA A 89 -9.03 6.93 2.15
CA ALA A 89 -10.03 7.34 3.15
C ALA A 89 -11.05 8.31 2.54
N ASP A 90 -10.59 9.33 1.82
CA ASP A 90 -11.45 10.31 1.13
C ASP A 90 -12.37 9.63 0.11
N ALA A 91 -11.89 8.58 -0.55
CA ALA A 91 -12.68 7.79 -1.50
C ALA A 91 -13.56 6.72 -0.83
N GLY A 92 -13.56 6.59 0.50
CA GLY A 92 -14.35 5.59 1.23
C GLY A 92 -13.91 4.14 0.97
N ARG A 93 -12.63 3.93 0.65
CA ARG A 93 -12.04 2.62 0.30
C ARG A 93 -11.21 1.99 1.41
N VAL A 94 -11.13 2.62 2.58
CA VAL A 94 -10.52 2.04 3.79
C VAL A 94 -11.58 1.19 4.50
N THR A 95 -11.25 -0.06 4.85
CA THR A 95 -12.22 -0.97 5.46
C THR A 95 -12.38 -0.79 6.97
N ASP A 96 -11.40 -0.19 7.64
CA ASP A 96 -11.39 0.05 9.09
C ASP A 96 -10.56 1.31 9.42
N ASP A 97 -11.26 2.41 9.75
CA ASP A 97 -10.62 3.70 10.07
C ASP A 97 -9.80 3.65 11.37
N ALA A 98 -10.21 2.86 12.36
CA ALA A 98 -9.49 2.76 13.63
C ALA A 98 -8.16 2.01 13.44
N ALA A 99 -8.15 0.96 12.61
CA ALA A 99 -6.93 0.29 12.21
C ALA A 99 -6.03 1.18 11.33
N ALA A 100 -6.61 2.01 10.45
CA ALA A 100 -5.85 2.99 9.68
C ALA A 100 -5.13 4.01 10.58
N GLU A 101 -5.82 4.56 11.59
CA GLU A 101 -5.18 5.41 12.61
C GLU A 101 -4.09 4.68 13.38
N GLY A 102 -4.32 3.41 13.73
CA GLY A 102 -3.33 2.54 14.35
C GLY A 102 -2.06 2.36 13.51
N TYR A 103 -2.22 2.24 12.18
CA TYR A 103 -1.12 2.20 11.22
C TYR A 103 -0.37 3.52 11.16
N ARG A 104 -1.10 4.65 11.05
CA ARG A 104 -0.50 5.99 11.01
C ARG A 104 0.41 6.21 12.22
N MET A 105 -0.08 5.96 13.43
CA MET A 105 0.69 6.18 14.67
C MET A 105 1.96 5.32 14.80
N ARG A 106 1.98 4.12 14.19
CA ARG A 106 3.08 3.17 14.36
C ARG A 106 4.09 3.19 13.21
N VAL A 107 3.63 3.50 12.00
CA VAL A 107 4.43 3.36 10.78
C VAL A 107 4.81 4.71 10.19
N LEU A 108 3.93 5.72 10.24
CA LEU A 108 4.18 7.03 9.65
C LEU A 108 4.81 7.99 10.67
#